data_AF-A0A9X1HV93-F1
#
_entry.id   AF-A0A9X1HV93-F1
#
_cell.length_a   1.000
_cell.length_b   1.000
_cell.length_c   1.000
_cell.angle_alpha   90.00
_cell.angle_beta   90.00
_cell.angle_gamma   90.00
#
_symmetry.space_group_name_H-M   'P 1'
#
loop_
_entity.id
_entity.type
_entity.pdbx_description
1 polymer ?
#
loop_
_entity_poly.entity_id
_entity_poly.type
_entity_poly.pdbx_seq_one_letter_code
_entity_poly.pdbx_strand_id
1 'polypeptide(L)'
;MKKVSLMVAVMSVLLAGVVNAQEISNENLRRYAIMMETVDAMKQEISDLTNEMIKNQEGMDGKRYLELAKAGGDEAKLEAAGAKDYEKKFMELVTNMQDERKQAISDVVSIMATKMLPDGGKVYKEIKSAVDSDPEVKARYEAIQKAINSAADAGA
;
A
#
# COMPACT_ATOMS: atom_id res chain seq x y z
N MET A 1 -60.75 3.94 32.84
CA MET A 1 -60.20 2.72 33.48
C MET A 1 -59.53 1.85 32.42
N LYS A 2 -58.22 1.64 32.55
CA LYS A 2 -57.48 0.39 32.24
C LYS A 2 -57.87 -0.42 30.98
N LYS A 3 -57.03 -0.41 29.93
CA LYS A 3 -56.08 -1.51 29.56
C LYS A 3 -55.62 -1.52 28.07
N VAL A 4 -54.29 -1.63 27.90
CA VAL A 4 -53.55 -2.54 26.99
C VAL A 4 -53.69 -2.29 25.47
N SER A 5 -52.74 -1.65 24.79
CA SER A 5 -51.42 -2.15 24.30
C SER A 5 -51.52 -3.28 23.26
N LEU A 6 -51.20 -2.99 21.98
CA LEU A 6 -50.35 -3.87 21.17
C LEU A 6 -49.78 -3.13 19.94
N MET A 7 -48.48 -2.85 20.05
CA MET A 7 -47.54 -2.47 19.00
C MET A 7 -47.27 -3.70 18.11
N VAL A 8 -47.40 -3.57 16.78
CA VAL A 8 -46.86 -4.55 15.84
C VAL A 8 -46.00 -3.81 14.83
N ALA A 9 -44.70 -3.79 15.12
CA ALA A 9 -43.65 -3.43 14.20
C ALA A 9 -43.42 -4.63 13.26
N VAL A 10 -43.63 -4.44 11.95
CA VAL A 10 -43.11 -5.35 10.93
C VAL A 10 -41.84 -4.71 10.38
N MET A 11 -40.74 -4.94 11.10
CA MET A 11 -39.40 -4.65 10.61
C MET A 11 -38.97 -5.86 9.79
N SER A 12 -39.16 -5.78 8.48
CA SER A 12 -38.70 -6.79 7.51
C SER A 12 -37.19 -6.92 7.63
N VAL A 13 -36.73 -8.01 8.24
CA VAL A 13 -35.34 -8.43 8.26
C VAL A 13 -34.94 -8.77 6.83
N LEU A 14 -34.17 -7.86 6.22
CA LEU A 14 -33.32 -8.17 5.08
C LEU A 14 -32.28 -9.19 5.57
N LEU A 15 -32.53 -10.46 5.29
CA LEU A 15 -31.51 -11.50 5.26
C LEU A 15 -30.58 -11.19 4.08
N ALA A 16 -29.70 -10.21 4.26
CA ALA A 16 -28.49 -10.10 3.45
C ALA A 16 -27.63 -11.32 3.81
N GLY A 17 -27.36 -12.17 2.82
CA GLY A 17 -26.55 -13.36 2.98
C GLY A 17 -25.21 -12.98 3.62
N VAL A 18 -24.94 -13.56 4.78
CA VAL A 18 -23.59 -13.60 5.34
C VAL A 18 -22.78 -14.46 4.38
N VAL A 19 -22.08 -13.81 3.46
CA VAL A 19 -20.96 -14.41 2.74
C VAL A 19 -20.05 -14.94 3.84
N ASN A 20 -19.87 -16.26 3.91
CA ASN A 20 -18.82 -16.87 4.71
C ASN A 20 -17.47 -16.41 4.11
N ALA A 21 -17.03 -15.22 4.49
CA ALA A 21 -15.64 -14.83 4.37
C ALA A 21 -14.88 -15.81 5.25
N GLN A 22 -14.03 -16.64 4.65
CA GLN A 22 -13.09 -17.44 5.39
C GLN A 22 -12.35 -16.50 6.34
N GLU A 23 -12.51 -16.71 7.66
CA GLU A 23 -11.96 -15.79 8.65
C GLU A 23 -10.45 -15.65 8.43
N ILE A 24 -10.00 -14.41 8.21
CA ILE A 24 -8.58 -14.14 8.00
C ILE A 24 -7.85 -14.46 9.31
N SER A 25 -6.97 -15.45 9.28
CA SER A 25 -6.25 -15.90 10.47
C SER A 25 -5.15 -14.93 10.88
N ASN A 26 -4.82 -14.90 12.18
CA ASN A 26 -3.69 -14.11 12.70
C ASN A 26 -2.34 -14.55 12.09
N GLU A 27 -2.19 -15.83 11.79
CA GLU A 27 -1.00 -16.35 11.13
C GLU A 27 -0.85 -15.77 9.71
N ASN A 28 -1.95 -15.73 8.94
CA ASN A 28 -1.96 -15.13 7.61
C ASN A 28 -1.68 -13.62 7.67
N LEU A 29 -2.25 -12.91 8.65
CA LEU A 29 -1.95 -11.49 8.88
C LEU A 29 -0.48 -11.25 9.25
N ARG A 30 0.12 -12.14 10.04
CA ARG A 30 1.54 -12.05 10.40
C ARG A 30 2.44 -12.23 9.19
N ARG A 31 2.17 -13.23 8.34
CA ARG A 31 2.93 -13.44 7.10
C ARG A 31 2.77 -12.26 6.14
N TYR A 32 1.56 -11.73 6.04
CA TYR A 32 1.29 -10.52 5.29
C TYR A 32 2.07 -9.31 5.84
N ALA A 33 2.12 -9.12 7.16
CA ALA A 33 2.89 -8.05 7.80
C ALA A 33 4.40 -8.13 7.49
N ILE A 34 5.01 -9.32 7.60
CA ILE A 34 6.43 -9.54 7.26
C ILE A 34 6.70 -9.21 5.77
N MET A 35 5.79 -9.62 4.88
CA MET A 35 5.90 -9.27 3.47
C MET A 35 5.83 -7.76 3.24
N MET A 36 4.92 -7.06 3.93
CA MET A 36 4.78 -5.62 3.80
C MET A 36 5.99 -4.85 4.35
N GLU A 37 6.65 -5.35 5.40
CA GLU A 37 7.91 -4.77 5.89
C GLU A 37 9.02 -4.81 4.82
N THR A 38 9.12 -5.93 4.09
CA THR A 38 10.06 -6.06 2.96
C THR A 38 9.71 -5.07 1.85
N VAL A 39 8.42 -4.94 1.52
CA VAL A 39 7.93 -3.99 0.51
C VAL A 39 8.23 -2.55 0.91
N ASP A 40 8.05 -2.20 2.18
CA ASP A 40 8.27 -0.84 2.67
C ASP A 40 9.77 -0.49 2.69
N ALA A 41 10.65 -1.44 3.03
CA ALA A 41 12.10 -1.28 2.87
C ALA A 41 12.49 -1.01 1.41
N MET A 42 11.92 -1.75 0.45
CA MET A 42 12.19 -1.52 -0.98
C MET A 42 11.66 -0.17 -1.47
N LYS A 43 10.49 0.28 -1.00
CA LYS A 43 9.97 1.63 -1.31
C LYS A 43 10.87 2.71 -0.73
N GLN A 44 11.40 2.51 0.48
CA GLN A 44 12.34 3.44 1.09
C GLN A 44 13.61 3.57 0.24
N GLU A 45 14.15 2.46 -0.26
CA GLU A 45 15.32 2.48 -1.17
C GLU A 45 15.05 3.31 -2.44
N ILE A 46 13.84 3.21 -3.03
CA ILE A 46 13.46 4.04 -4.19
C ILE A 46 13.46 5.53 -3.81
N SER A 47 12.92 5.87 -2.64
CA SER A 47 12.90 7.25 -2.13
C SER A 47 14.32 7.78 -1.92
N ASP A 48 15.19 6.99 -1.29
CA ASP A 48 16.57 7.37 -0.99
C ASP A 48 17.37 7.59 -2.27
N LEU A 49 17.24 6.67 -3.25
CA LEU A 49 17.88 6.80 -4.55
C LEU A 49 17.35 8.02 -5.33
N THR A 50 16.04 8.28 -5.27
CA THR A 50 15.45 9.48 -5.89
C THR A 50 16.04 10.75 -5.28
N ASN A 51 16.14 10.81 -3.95
CA ASN A 51 16.73 11.95 -3.24
C ASN A 51 18.21 12.13 -3.57
N GLU A 52 18.97 11.04 -3.70
CA GLU A 52 20.36 11.07 -4.13
C GLU A 52 20.51 11.62 -5.56
N MET A 53 19.68 11.14 -6.49
CA MET A 53 19.66 11.64 -7.88
C MET A 53 19.37 13.14 -7.93
N ILE A 54 18.39 13.62 -7.16
CA ILE A 54 18.05 15.05 -7.07
C ILE A 54 19.25 15.84 -6.53
N LYS A 55 19.84 15.39 -5.43
CA LYS A 55 20.97 16.07 -4.79
C LYS A 55 22.19 16.18 -5.71
N ASN A 56 22.40 15.18 -6.56
CA ASN A 56 23.54 15.12 -7.48
C ASN A 56 23.28 15.84 -8.81
N GLN A 57 22.05 16.25 -9.09
CA GLN A 57 21.68 16.94 -10.32
C GLN A 57 21.78 18.46 -10.14
N GLU A 58 22.77 19.08 -10.80
CA GLU A 58 22.86 20.54 -10.83
C GLU A 58 21.61 21.16 -11.48
N GLY A 59 21.10 22.23 -10.87
CA GLY A 59 19.91 22.93 -11.34
C GLY A 59 18.59 22.20 -11.08
N MET A 60 18.61 21.14 -10.25
CA MET A 60 17.43 20.47 -9.72
C MET A 60 17.46 20.52 -8.18
N ASP A 61 16.36 20.94 -7.57
CA ASP A 61 16.16 20.82 -6.13
C ASP A 61 14.89 20.01 -5.85
N GLY A 62 14.65 19.67 -4.58
CA GLY A 62 13.48 18.89 -4.20
C GLY A 62 12.15 19.58 -4.56
N LYS A 63 12.10 20.92 -4.54
CA LYS A 63 10.89 21.66 -4.88
C LYS A 63 10.61 21.60 -6.38
N ARG A 64 11.61 21.85 -7.21
CA ARG A 64 11.53 21.79 -8.67
C ARG A 64 11.22 20.38 -9.14
N TYR A 65 11.83 19.38 -8.53
CA TYR A 65 11.47 17.98 -8.77
C TYR A 65 10.00 17.73 -8.48
N LEU A 66 9.48 18.13 -7.31
CA LEU A 66 8.06 17.93 -6.95
C LEU A 66 7.10 18.69 -7.87
N GLU A 67 7.48 19.85 -8.39
CA GLU A 67 6.70 20.57 -9.40
C GLU A 67 6.60 19.76 -10.70
N LEU A 68 7.72 19.25 -11.19
CA LEU A 68 7.80 18.48 -12.44
C LEU A 68 7.22 17.06 -12.30
N ALA A 69 7.36 16.43 -11.14
CA ALA A 69 6.84 15.08 -10.86
C ALA A 69 5.32 14.99 -11.02
N LYS A 70 4.59 16.11 -10.88
CA LYS A 70 3.14 16.18 -11.14
C LYS A 70 2.77 15.89 -12.60
N ALA A 71 3.72 16.03 -13.53
CA ALA A 71 3.52 15.63 -14.92
C ALA A 71 3.38 14.11 -15.07
N GLY A 72 3.93 13.32 -14.14
CA GLY A 72 3.84 11.86 -14.18
C GLY A 72 4.53 11.25 -15.40
N GLY A 73 5.66 11.82 -15.83
CA GLY A 73 6.40 11.38 -17.02
C GLY A 73 5.84 11.86 -18.36
N ASP A 74 4.77 12.67 -18.35
CA ASP A 74 4.15 13.21 -19.56
C ASP A 74 4.94 14.42 -20.09
N GLU A 75 5.57 14.26 -21.26
CA GLU A 75 6.39 15.31 -21.87
C GLU A 75 5.62 16.60 -22.14
N ALA A 76 4.38 16.52 -22.63
CA ALA A 76 3.56 17.70 -22.91
C ALA A 76 3.24 18.48 -21.61
N LYS A 77 3.03 17.77 -20.50
CA LYS A 77 2.85 18.41 -19.18
C LYS A 77 4.15 18.99 -18.63
N LEU A 78 5.29 18.35 -18.88
CA LEU A 78 6.60 18.92 -18.52
C LEU A 78 6.86 20.22 -19.29
N GLU A 79 6.55 20.26 -20.58
CA GLU A 79 6.65 21.47 -21.40
C GLU A 79 5.72 22.57 -20.92
N ALA A 80 4.46 22.23 -20.62
CA ALA A 80 3.51 23.18 -20.04
C ALA A 80 3.96 23.72 -18.68
N ALA A 81 4.76 22.94 -17.92
CA ALA A 81 5.39 23.36 -16.66
C ALA A 81 6.71 24.15 -16.86
N GLY A 82 7.07 24.47 -18.10
CA GLY A 82 8.29 25.19 -18.44
C GLY A 82 9.56 24.39 -18.14
N ALA A 83 9.51 23.06 -18.27
CA ALA A 83 10.67 22.20 -18.09
C ALA A 83 11.73 22.47 -19.17
N LYS A 84 12.97 22.69 -18.74
CA LYS A 84 14.13 22.78 -19.63
C LYS A 84 14.54 21.39 -20.11
N ASP A 85 15.29 21.30 -21.21
CA ASP A 85 15.68 20.01 -21.80
C ASP A 85 16.44 19.10 -20.83
N TYR A 86 17.32 19.64 -19.99
CA TYR A 86 18.01 18.83 -18.98
C TYR A 86 17.05 18.35 -17.88
N GLU A 87 16.03 19.13 -17.52
CA GLU A 87 15.02 18.75 -16.54
C GLU A 87 14.14 17.63 -17.11
N LYS A 88 13.74 17.71 -18.38
CA LYS A 88 12.98 16.64 -19.05
C LYS A 88 13.77 15.32 -19.03
N LYS A 89 15.05 15.35 -19.43
CA LYS A 89 15.93 14.17 -19.40
C LYS A 89 16.12 13.61 -17.98
N PHE A 90 16.28 14.49 -16.99
CA PHE A 90 16.38 14.06 -15.60
C PHE A 90 15.09 13.40 -15.13
N MET A 91 13.93 13.98 -15.44
CA MET A 91 12.62 13.42 -15.08
C MET A 91 12.37 12.07 -15.76
N GLU A 92 12.77 11.91 -17.03
CA GLU A 92 12.71 10.64 -17.74
C GLU A 92 13.56 9.58 -17.04
N LEU A 93 14.83 9.90 -16.71
CA LEU A 93 15.73 9.00 -16.02
C LEU A 93 15.17 8.55 -14.65
N VAL A 94 14.70 9.50 -13.84
CA VAL A 94 14.11 9.21 -12.53
C VAL A 94 12.84 8.36 -12.68
N THR A 95 11.96 8.70 -13.62
CA THR A 95 10.70 7.96 -13.84
C THR A 95 10.98 6.52 -14.26
N ASN A 96 11.89 6.31 -15.20
CA ASN A 96 12.28 4.97 -15.66
C ASN A 96 12.86 4.14 -14.52
N MET A 97 13.78 4.69 -13.72
CA MET A 97 14.32 4.03 -12.53
C MET A 97 13.22 3.65 -11.53
N GLN A 98 12.30 4.58 -11.25
CA GLN A 98 11.19 4.34 -10.32
C GLN A 98 10.26 3.23 -10.83
N ASP A 99 9.96 3.21 -12.13
CA ASP A 99 9.04 2.23 -12.70
C ASP A 99 9.67 0.84 -12.77
N GLU A 100 10.96 0.72 -13.12
CA GLU A 100 11.72 -0.53 -13.03
C GLU A 100 11.71 -1.09 -11.60
N ARG A 101 11.95 -0.23 -10.60
CA ARG A 101 11.98 -0.63 -9.19
C ARG A 101 10.58 -0.99 -8.66
N LYS A 102 9.53 -0.26 -9.06
CA LYS A 102 8.13 -0.60 -8.73
C LYS A 102 7.75 -1.94 -9.33
N GLN A 103 8.19 -2.24 -10.55
CA GLN A 103 7.97 -3.55 -11.16
C GLN A 103 8.67 -4.65 -10.36
N ALA A 104 9.93 -4.44 -9.95
CA ALA A 104 10.64 -5.38 -9.10
C ALA A 104 9.93 -5.63 -7.75
N ILE A 105 9.36 -4.58 -7.13
CA ILE A 105 8.52 -4.73 -5.93
C ILE A 105 7.30 -5.61 -6.22
N SER A 106 6.61 -5.37 -7.33
CA SER A 106 5.45 -6.17 -7.73
C SER A 106 5.82 -7.66 -7.89
N ASP A 107 6.98 -7.94 -8.49
CA ASP A 107 7.47 -9.30 -8.68
C ASP A 107 7.79 -9.97 -7.32
N VAL A 108 8.45 -9.23 -6.42
CA VAL A 108 8.73 -9.69 -5.05
C VAL A 108 7.44 -10.00 -4.30
N VAL A 109 6.44 -9.11 -4.35
CA VAL A 109 5.12 -9.35 -3.74
C VAL A 109 4.48 -10.62 -4.28
N SER A 110 4.51 -10.82 -5.59
CA SER A 110 3.95 -12.02 -6.24
C SER A 110 4.64 -13.31 -5.74
N ILE A 111 5.98 -13.29 -5.68
CA ILE A 111 6.79 -14.41 -5.20
C ILE A 111 6.51 -14.68 -3.72
N MET A 112 6.53 -13.65 -2.88
CA MET A 112 6.33 -13.79 -1.43
C MET A 112 4.90 -14.25 -1.12
N ALA A 113 3.89 -13.68 -1.77
CA ALA A 113 2.51 -14.13 -1.62
C ALA A 113 2.39 -15.63 -1.91
N THR A 114 2.93 -16.09 -3.04
CA THR A 114 2.91 -17.50 -3.46
C THR A 114 3.63 -18.43 -2.47
N LYS A 115 4.73 -17.98 -1.87
CA LYS A 115 5.55 -18.80 -0.97
C LYS A 115 5.09 -18.78 0.48
N MET A 116 4.51 -17.68 0.94
CA MET A 116 4.21 -17.45 2.35
C MET A 116 2.74 -17.69 2.68
N LEU A 117 1.81 -17.35 1.79
CA LEU A 117 0.38 -17.44 2.09
C LEU A 117 -0.22 -18.75 1.57
N PRO A 118 -1.16 -19.37 2.32
CA PRO A 118 -1.96 -20.45 1.76
C PRO A 118 -2.71 -19.91 0.53
N ASP A 119 -2.78 -20.67 -0.55
CA ASP A 119 -3.39 -20.25 -1.83
C ASP A 119 -2.82 -18.95 -2.44
N GLY A 120 -1.62 -18.55 -2.02
CA GLY A 120 -0.79 -17.54 -2.65
C GLY A 120 -1.48 -16.19 -2.88
N GLY A 121 -1.50 -15.77 -4.15
CA GLY A 121 -2.04 -14.47 -4.56
C GLY A 121 -3.53 -14.26 -4.27
N LYS A 122 -4.32 -15.33 -4.11
CA LYS A 122 -5.75 -15.22 -3.74
C LYS A 122 -5.88 -14.68 -2.32
N VAL A 123 -5.27 -15.35 -1.36
CA VAL A 123 -5.29 -14.94 0.05
C VAL A 123 -4.59 -13.61 0.26
N TYR A 124 -3.54 -13.29 -0.50
CA TYR A 124 -2.96 -11.94 -0.50
C TYR A 124 -4.00 -10.86 -0.80
N LYS A 125 -4.78 -11.03 -1.87
CA LYS A 125 -5.79 -10.04 -2.27
C LYS A 125 -6.92 -9.93 -1.25
N GLU A 126 -7.35 -11.06 -0.68
CA GLU A 126 -8.36 -11.10 0.38
C GLU A 126 -7.88 -10.35 1.63
N ILE A 127 -6.66 -10.65 2.11
CA ILE A 127 -6.07 -9.97 3.26
C ILE A 127 -5.91 -8.48 2.99
N LYS A 128 -5.30 -8.11 1.85
CA LYS A 128 -5.10 -6.71 1.48
C LYS A 128 -6.44 -5.97 1.48
N SER A 129 -7.46 -6.53 0.83
CA SER A 129 -8.79 -5.93 0.78
C SER A 129 -9.40 -5.78 2.17
N ALA A 130 -9.26 -6.78 3.03
CA ALA A 130 -9.80 -6.73 4.39
C ALA A 130 -9.05 -5.75 5.28
N VAL A 131 -7.72 -5.68 5.22
CA VAL A 131 -6.94 -4.65 5.93
C VAL A 131 -7.35 -3.25 5.48
N ASP A 132 -7.65 -3.06 4.19
CA ASP A 132 -8.07 -1.76 3.64
C ASP A 132 -9.51 -1.37 4.05
N SER A 133 -10.42 -2.33 4.29
CA SER A 133 -11.87 -2.07 4.40
C SER A 133 -12.55 -2.54 5.68
N ASP A 134 -11.97 -3.49 6.42
CA ASP A 134 -12.50 -4.04 7.66
C ASP A 134 -11.69 -3.48 8.86
N PRO A 135 -12.30 -2.61 9.70
CA PRO A 135 -11.63 -2.02 10.85
C PRO A 135 -11.10 -3.04 11.87
N GLU A 136 -11.76 -4.19 12.04
CA GLU A 136 -11.33 -5.23 12.98
C GLU A 136 -10.08 -5.95 12.47
N VAL A 137 -10.09 -6.35 11.20
CA VAL A 137 -8.92 -6.96 10.54
C VAL A 137 -7.74 -5.99 10.54
N LYS A 138 -7.99 -4.71 10.24
CA LYS A 138 -6.98 -3.66 10.30
C LYS A 138 -6.38 -3.50 11.70
N ALA A 139 -7.19 -3.45 12.75
CA ALA A 139 -6.70 -3.34 14.12
C ALA A 139 -5.81 -4.53 14.51
N ARG A 140 -6.19 -5.75 14.11
CA ARG A 140 -5.38 -6.96 14.32
C ARG A 140 -4.05 -6.90 13.57
N TYR A 141 -4.07 -6.44 12.32
CA TYR A 141 -2.88 -6.25 11.50
C TYR A 141 -1.92 -5.23 12.13
N GLU A 142 -2.41 -4.06 12.54
CA GLU A 142 -1.62 -3.01 13.18
C GLU A 142 -1.00 -3.48 14.50
N ALA A 143 -1.74 -4.25 15.31
CA ALA A 143 -1.21 -4.85 16.53
C ALA A 143 -0.05 -5.83 16.24
N ILE A 144 -0.17 -6.64 15.18
CA ILE A 144 0.88 -7.56 14.74
C ILE A 144 2.11 -6.80 14.24
N GLN A 145 1.94 -5.77 13.41
CA GLN A 145 3.06 -4.93 12.95
C GLN A 145 3.82 -4.33 14.12
N LYS A 146 3.10 -3.76 15.10
CA LYS A 146 3.73 -3.20 16.30
C LYS A 146 4.53 -4.25 17.07
N ALA A 147 4.00 -5.47 17.19
CA ALA A 147 4.69 -6.56 17.86
C ALA A 147 5.96 -7.01 17.12
N ILE A 148 5.94 -7.05 15.79
CA ILE A 148 7.11 -7.36 14.95
C ILE A 148 8.20 -6.32 15.17
N ASN A 149 7.86 -5.03 15.04
CA ASN A 149 8.83 -3.94 15.18
C ASN A 149 9.44 -3.89 16.59
N SER A 150 8.61 -4.08 17.63
CA SER A 150 9.09 -4.10 19.02
C SER A 150 10.02 -5.30 19.31
N ALA A 151 9.81 -6.44 18.64
CA ALA A 151 10.67 -7.61 18.77
C ALA A 151 12.00 -7.45 18.02
N ALA A 152 12.00 -6.74 16.88
CA ALA A 152 13.22 -6.39 16.16
C ALA A 152 14.11 -5.45 16.99
N ASP A 153 13.51 -4.46 17.67
CA ASP A 153 14.22 -3.50 18.52
C ASP A 153 14.79 -4.12 19.81
N ALA A 154 14.16 -5.17 20.34
CA ALA A 154 14.64 -5.86 21.55
C ALA A 154 15.79 -6.85 21.29
N GLY A 155 16.09 -7.13 20.03
CA GLY A 155 17.15 -8.03 19.60
C GLY A 155 18.37 -7.35 18.96
N ALA A 156 18.37 -6.01 18.88
CA ALA A 156 19.47 -5.16 18.39
C ALA A 156 20.25 -4.53 19.55
#